data_AF-A0A3M1QJ30-F1
#
_entry.id   AF-A0A3M1QJ30-F1
#
_cell.length_a   1.000
_cell.length_b   1.000
_cell.length_c   1.000
_cell.angle_alpha   90.00
_cell.angle_beta   90.00
_cell.angle_gamma   90.00
#
_symmetry.space_group_name_H-M   'P 1'
#
loop_
_entity.id
_entity.type
_entity.pdbx_description
1 polymer ?
#
loop_
_entity_poly.entity_id
_entity_poly.type
_entity_poly.pdbx_seq_one_letter_code
_entity_poly.pdbx_strand_id
1 'polypeptide(L)'
;RTEISTAVGEFDMTELIEDEDVVVTLSHQGYVKRVPVNTYRAQGRGGRGIRGADNKDDDFIEYLSVVSTHAYLLFFTNRGRVYWLRVYDLPSMGRTTRGRALANLLKMQTGERHMAVLPVREFEERFVLFATERGVVKKTPLSAFSRPRPSGIQAIKLDPEDSLIAARLTSGDDQVVLGTRLGMACRFNEGDVRAMGRTARGVRGIDLKPDDRVVDMAVAQPGMSLLTVCERGFGKRTLIDEYRLTRRGGKGVINVKITERNGPVVALRAVTDDDQLMLITGKGTLLRTNLDQLREIGRATQGVKLIRVEDDDRVVAVAKIISDQEQEEDERTGAEGANEADGGASPSGGGEDG
;
A
#
# COMPACT_ATOMS: atom_id res chain seq x y z
N ARG A 1 -45.10 41.52 6.01
CA ARG A 1 -44.12 41.31 7.10
C ARG A 1 -43.24 40.17 6.65
N THR A 2 -42.00 40.44 6.31
CA THR A 2 -41.07 39.45 5.74
C THR A 2 -40.50 38.63 6.89
N GLU A 3 -40.73 37.32 6.89
CA GLU A 3 -40.05 36.39 7.79
C GLU A 3 -38.74 35.94 7.14
N ILE A 4 -37.62 36.22 7.81
CA ILE A 4 -36.32 35.66 7.47
C ILE A 4 -36.25 34.33 8.22
N SER A 5 -36.45 33.22 7.50
CA SER A 5 -36.22 31.89 8.06
C SER A 5 -34.72 31.68 8.30
N THR A 6 -34.40 31.05 9.43
CA THR A 6 -33.05 30.60 9.80
C THR A 6 -32.37 29.84 8.68
N ALA A 7 -31.08 30.11 8.50
CA ALA A 7 -30.22 29.51 7.48
C ALA A 7 -30.51 28.02 7.27
N VAL A 8 -30.78 27.67 6.01
CA VAL A 8 -30.78 26.28 5.50
C VAL A 8 -29.51 25.62 6.05
N GLY A 9 -29.68 24.41 6.61
CA GLY A 9 -28.63 23.70 7.35
C GLY A 9 -27.29 23.68 6.64
N GLU A 10 -26.21 23.56 7.41
CA GLU A 10 -24.84 23.41 6.90
C GLU A 10 -24.84 22.40 5.74
N PHE A 11 -24.74 22.90 4.51
CA PHE A 11 -24.53 22.05 3.34
C PHE A 11 -23.24 21.28 3.60
N ASP A 12 -23.31 19.95 3.66
CA ASP A 12 -22.10 19.15 3.67
C ASP A 12 -21.46 19.32 2.30
N MET A 13 -20.40 20.12 2.22
CA MET A 13 -19.67 20.39 0.97
C MET A 13 -19.25 19.11 0.25
N THR A 14 -19.20 17.95 0.94
CA THR A 14 -18.94 16.66 0.32
C THR A 14 -20.04 16.19 -0.64
N GLU A 15 -21.31 16.57 -0.43
CA GLU A 15 -22.43 16.25 -1.34
C GLU A 15 -22.33 16.99 -2.69
N LEU A 16 -21.52 18.06 -2.75
CA LEU A 16 -21.23 18.82 -3.97
C LEU A 16 -20.01 18.27 -4.72
N ILE A 17 -19.26 17.33 -4.13
CA ILE A 17 -18.10 16.71 -4.77
C ILE A 17 -18.54 15.48 -5.53
N GLU A 18 -18.27 15.45 -6.83
CA GLU A 18 -18.52 14.29 -7.68
C GLU A 18 -17.73 13.07 -7.17
N ASP A 19 -18.42 11.94 -7.03
CA ASP A 19 -17.81 10.65 -6.71
C ASP A 19 -17.23 10.07 -8.00
N GLU A 20 -15.94 10.32 -8.22
CA GLU A 20 -15.20 9.88 -9.40
C GLU A 20 -13.95 9.12 -8.97
N ASP A 21 -13.53 8.14 -9.77
CA ASP A 21 -12.26 7.48 -9.59
C ASP A 21 -11.10 8.37 -10.08
N VAL A 22 -10.09 8.51 -9.24
CA VAL A 22 -8.87 9.27 -9.52
C VAL A 22 -7.63 8.44 -9.24
N VAL A 23 -6.56 8.69 -9.98
CA VAL A 23 -5.25 8.15 -9.68
C VAL A 23 -4.59 9.02 -8.62
N VAL A 24 -4.36 8.47 -7.44
CA VAL A 24 -3.54 9.10 -6.40
C VAL A 24 -2.11 8.65 -6.56
N THR A 25 -1.18 9.61 -6.57
CA THR A 25 0.25 9.31 -6.57
C THR A 25 0.91 9.94 -5.34
N LEU A 26 1.76 9.19 -4.65
CA LEU A 26 2.69 9.68 -3.64
C LEU A 26 4.11 9.35 -4.08
N SER A 27 4.95 10.37 -4.16
CA SER A 27 6.36 10.21 -4.50
C SER A 27 7.20 9.86 -3.29
N HIS A 28 8.40 9.34 -3.55
CA HIS A 28 9.37 9.01 -2.52
C HIS A 28 9.78 10.21 -1.67
N GLN A 29 9.90 11.39 -2.28
CA GLN A 29 10.16 12.64 -1.56
C GLN A 29 8.92 13.18 -0.81
N GLY A 30 7.81 12.46 -0.84
CA GLY A 30 6.60 12.78 -0.08
C GLY A 30 5.72 13.82 -0.74
N TYR A 31 5.72 13.93 -2.07
CA TYR A 31 4.77 14.75 -2.80
C TYR A 31 3.53 13.94 -3.18
N VAL A 32 2.36 14.46 -2.87
CA VAL A 32 1.08 13.80 -3.14
C VAL A 32 0.20 14.66 -4.05
N LYS A 33 -0.53 14.00 -4.96
CA LYS A 33 -1.51 14.61 -5.85
C LYS A 33 -2.55 13.58 -6.29
N ARG A 34 -3.66 14.08 -6.84
CA ARG A 34 -4.60 13.27 -7.62
C ARG A 34 -4.57 13.67 -9.09
N VAL A 35 -4.85 12.71 -9.96
CA VAL A 35 -4.92 12.88 -11.41
C VAL A 35 -6.21 12.21 -11.89
N PRO A 36 -7.03 12.83 -12.75
CA PRO A 36 -8.20 12.16 -13.32
C PRO A 36 -7.80 10.86 -14.04
N VAL A 37 -8.53 9.76 -13.83
CA VAL A 37 -8.21 8.42 -14.41
C VAL A 37 -8.09 8.48 -15.94
N ASN A 38 -8.94 9.27 -16.60
CA ASN A 38 -8.87 9.46 -18.05
C ASN A 38 -7.53 10.01 -18.57
N THR A 39 -6.70 10.61 -17.70
CA THR A 39 -5.34 11.09 -18.05
C THR A 39 -4.33 9.94 -18.16
N TYR A 40 -4.62 8.79 -17.53
CA TYR A 40 -3.79 7.58 -17.58
C TYR A 40 -4.25 6.58 -18.66
N ARG A 41 -5.49 6.67 -19.14
CA ARG A 41 -5.97 5.85 -20.27
C ARG A 41 -5.10 6.04 -21.51
N ALA A 42 -4.47 4.96 -21.96
CA ALA A 42 -3.67 4.93 -23.18
C ALA A 42 -4.55 5.11 -24.42
N GLN A 43 -4.09 5.92 -25.38
CA GLN A 43 -4.53 5.80 -26.78
C GLN A 43 -4.32 4.36 -27.26
N GLY A 44 -5.26 3.87 -28.07
CA GLY A 44 -5.34 2.47 -28.53
C GLY A 44 -4.09 1.89 -29.20
N ARG A 45 -4.18 0.58 -29.46
CA ARG A 45 -3.13 -0.31 -30.00
C ARG A 45 -2.23 0.37 -31.03
N GLY A 46 -0.92 0.40 -30.74
CA GLY A 46 0.13 0.89 -31.65
C GLY A 46 0.99 2.04 -31.09
N GLY A 47 0.71 2.53 -29.88
CA GLY A 47 1.44 3.62 -29.25
C GLY A 47 2.80 3.19 -28.68
N ARG A 48 3.87 3.82 -29.16
CA ARG A 48 5.21 3.83 -28.54
C ARG A 48 5.04 4.14 -27.04
N GLY A 49 5.52 3.26 -26.15
CA GLY A 49 5.26 3.25 -24.71
C GLY A 49 5.12 4.65 -24.09
N ILE A 50 4.04 4.82 -23.32
CA ILE A 50 3.68 6.08 -22.67
C ILE A 50 4.82 6.46 -21.73
N ARG A 51 5.58 7.51 -22.08
CA ARG A 51 6.61 8.08 -21.21
C ARG A 51 5.97 8.51 -19.89
N GLY A 52 6.25 7.77 -18.82
CA GLY A 52 6.13 8.27 -17.45
C GLY A 52 6.89 9.59 -17.33
N ALA A 53 6.50 10.43 -16.37
CA ALA A 53 7.10 11.75 -16.15
C ALA A 53 8.63 11.71 -16.33
N ASP A 54 9.18 12.68 -17.08
CA ASP A 54 10.63 12.83 -17.23
C ASP A 54 11.24 12.92 -15.82
N ASN A 55 11.88 11.83 -15.37
CA ASN A 55 12.58 11.71 -14.09
C ASN A 55 13.87 12.55 -14.13
N LYS A 56 13.76 13.86 -14.30
CA LYS A 56 14.90 14.78 -14.23
C LYS A 56 15.32 15.10 -12.79
N ASP A 57 14.55 14.66 -11.80
CA ASP A 57 14.62 15.16 -10.42
C ASP A 57 14.90 14.10 -9.34
N ASP A 58 15.27 12.86 -9.72
CA ASP A 58 15.49 11.72 -8.81
C ASP A 58 14.31 11.40 -7.87
N ASP A 59 13.12 11.92 -8.16
CA ASP A 59 11.88 11.61 -7.46
C ASP A 59 11.02 10.67 -8.32
N PHE A 60 10.47 9.64 -7.71
CA PHE A 60 9.66 8.63 -8.38
C PHE A 60 8.43 8.32 -7.54
N ILE A 61 7.42 7.75 -8.17
CA ILE A 61 6.16 7.40 -7.52
C ILE A 61 6.38 6.12 -6.71
N GLU A 62 6.23 6.23 -5.39
CA GLU A 62 6.32 5.10 -4.44
C GLU A 62 4.98 4.41 -4.25
N TYR A 63 3.89 5.17 -4.36
CA TYR A 63 2.52 4.67 -4.27
C TYR A 63 1.67 5.26 -5.40
N LEU A 64 0.98 4.37 -6.10
CA LEU A 64 0.00 4.69 -7.14
C LEU A 64 -1.20 3.79 -6.93
N SER A 65 -2.39 4.37 -6.87
CA SER A 65 -3.63 3.60 -6.74
C SER A 65 -4.79 4.40 -7.33
N VAL A 66 -5.71 3.70 -7.96
CA VAL A 66 -7.03 4.24 -8.32
C VAL A 66 -7.88 4.24 -7.06
N VAL A 67 -8.43 5.40 -6.73
CA VAL A 67 -9.20 5.63 -5.50
C VAL A 67 -10.32 6.61 -5.81
N SER A 68 -11.50 6.37 -5.26
CA SER A 68 -12.59 7.34 -5.34
C SER A 68 -12.23 8.65 -4.62
N THR A 69 -12.71 9.77 -5.15
CA THR A 69 -12.60 11.11 -4.54
C THR A 69 -13.17 11.19 -3.13
N HIS A 70 -14.16 10.35 -2.83
CA HIS A 70 -14.83 10.27 -1.53
C HIS A 70 -14.05 9.44 -0.50
N ALA A 71 -12.97 8.77 -0.91
CA ALA A 71 -12.15 8.00 0.01
C ALA A 71 -11.23 8.87 0.89
N TYR A 72 -10.77 8.26 1.99
CA TYR A 72 -9.67 8.75 2.81
C TYR A 72 -8.36 8.02 2.46
N LEU A 73 -7.25 8.73 2.57
CA LEU A 73 -5.91 8.16 2.67
C LEU A 73 -5.46 8.22 4.13
N LEU A 74 -5.28 7.05 4.74
CA LEU A 74 -4.77 6.93 6.11
C LEU A 74 -3.25 6.83 6.08
N PHE A 75 -2.56 7.85 6.61
CA PHE A 75 -1.11 7.91 6.72
C PHE A 75 -0.67 7.46 8.11
N PHE A 76 0.00 6.31 8.19
CA PHE A 76 0.55 5.79 9.43
C PHE A 76 2.02 6.18 9.56
N THR A 77 2.43 6.62 10.75
CA THR A 77 3.80 7.12 11.00
C THR A 77 4.65 6.14 11.77
N ASN A 78 5.98 6.31 11.71
CA ASN A 78 6.97 5.58 12.49
C ASN A 78 6.70 5.63 14.00
N ARG A 79 6.05 6.68 14.49
CA ARG A 79 5.65 6.84 15.91
C ARG A 79 4.29 6.23 16.25
N GLY A 80 3.70 5.46 15.34
CA GLY A 80 2.45 4.75 15.58
C GLY A 80 1.23 5.67 15.64
N ARG A 81 1.29 6.84 14.98
CA ARG A 81 0.14 7.73 14.79
C ARG A 81 -0.49 7.49 13.42
N VAL A 82 -1.74 7.89 13.28
CA VAL A 82 -2.45 7.94 12.00
C VAL A 82 -3.03 9.32 11.76
N TYR A 83 -2.95 9.74 10.50
CA TYR A 83 -3.52 10.96 9.95
C TYR A 83 -4.37 10.62 8.73
N TRP A 84 -5.28 11.52 8.36
CA TRP A 84 -6.19 11.32 7.24
C TRP A 84 -6.07 12.50 6.29
N LEU A 85 -6.11 12.20 4.99
CA LEU A 85 -6.41 13.16 3.95
C LEU A 85 -7.61 12.65 3.17
N ARG A 86 -8.57 13.52 2.86
CA ARG A 86 -9.63 13.16 1.91
C ARG A 86 -9.01 13.22 0.51
N VAL A 87 -9.36 12.26 -0.34
CA VAL A 87 -8.79 12.21 -1.69
C VAL A 87 -9.14 13.48 -2.47
N TYR A 88 -10.37 14.00 -2.36
CA TYR A 88 -10.75 15.23 -3.04
C TYR A 88 -9.98 16.49 -2.57
N ASP A 89 -9.48 16.52 -1.32
CA ASP A 89 -8.66 17.63 -0.78
C ASP A 89 -7.24 17.64 -1.38
N LEU A 90 -6.84 16.56 -2.04
CA LEU A 90 -5.58 16.51 -2.76
C LEU A 90 -5.63 17.44 -3.97
N PRO A 91 -4.51 18.11 -4.29
CA PRO A 91 -4.47 18.95 -5.47
C PRO A 91 -4.63 18.09 -6.72
N SER A 92 -5.62 18.43 -7.55
CA SER A 92 -5.75 17.90 -8.90
C SER A 92 -4.70 18.55 -9.78
N MET A 93 -3.75 17.77 -10.27
CA MET A 93 -2.66 18.27 -11.10
C MET A 93 -2.33 17.31 -12.24
N GLY A 94 -1.66 17.82 -13.28
CA GLY A 94 -1.22 17.00 -14.40
C GLY A 94 -0.26 15.86 -14.00
N ARG A 95 -0.20 14.82 -14.83
CA ARG A 95 0.64 13.64 -14.58
C ARG A 95 2.13 13.98 -14.38
N THR A 96 2.64 15.01 -15.04
CA THR A 96 4.05 15.41 -15.00
C THR A 96 4.42 16.36 -13.85
N THR A 97 3.45 16.88 -13.09
CA THR A 97 3.74 17.78 -11.96
C THR A 97 4.22 17.00 -10.74
N ARG A 98 4.97 17.62 -9.82
CA ARG A 98 5.40 16.90 -8.60
C ARG A 98 4.27 16.66 -7.60
N GLY A 99 3.29 17.56 -7.52
CA GLY A 99 2.24 17.53 -6.49
C GLY A 99 2.57 18.45 -5.32
N ARG A 100 1.92 18.24 -4.16
CA ARG A 100 2.13 19.03 -2.95
C ARG A 100 2.80 18.20 -1.87
N ALA A 101 3.77 18.78 -1.17
CA ALA A 101 4.47 18.10 -0.08
C ALA A 101 3.50 17.70 1.04
N LEU A 102 3.59 16.45 1.50
CA LEU A 102 2.75 15.89 2.56
C LEU A 102 2.86 16.70 3.86
N ALA A 103 4.03 17.25 4.15
CA ALA A 103 4.27 18.13 5.29
C ALA A 103 3.39 19.41 5.30
N ASN A 104 2.92 19.84 4.13
CA ASN A 104 2.03 21.01 4.00
C ASN A 104 0.54 20.65 4.15
N LEU A 105 0.21 19.36 4.12
CA LEU A 105 -1.15 18.84 4.20
C LEU A 105 -1.43 18.18 5.55
N LEU A 106 -0.42 17.56 6.16
CA LEU A 106 -0.51 16.89 7.45
C LEU A 106 0.26 17.62 8.53
N LYS A 107 -0.41 17.89 9.65
CA LYS A 107 0.20 18.46 10.87
C LYS A 107 0.89 17.37 11.69
N MET A 108 1.91 16.74 11.11
CA MET A 108 2.71 15.70 11.78
C MET A 108 3.58 16.30 12.88
N GLN A 109 3.91 15.49 13.88
CA GLN A 109 4.82 15.90 14.96
C GLN A 109 6.27 15.89 14.47
N THR A 110 7.12 16.71 15.09
CA THR A 110 8.55 16.78 14.75
C THR A 110 9.22 15.41 14.85
N GLY A 111 9.85 14.96 13.76
CA GLY A 111 10.53 13.67 13.67
C GLY A 111 9.62 12.48 13.32
N GLU A 112 8.34 12.72 13.02
CA GLU A 112 7.50 11.72 12.38
C GLU A 112 7.83 11.57 10.90
N ARG A 113 7.77 10.33 10.42
CA ARG A 113 7.85 9.97 9.00
C ARG A 113 6.71 9.02 8.69
N HIS A 114 6.10 9.17 7.52
CA HIS A 114 5.10 8.22 7.05
C HIS A 114 5.77 6.86 6.76
N MET A 115 5.04 5.78 7.04
CA MET A 115 5.49 4.39 6.87
C MET A 115 4.52 3.55 6.04
N ALA A 116 3.24 3.96 5.99
CA ALA A 116 2.23 3.31 5.17
C ALA A 116 1.12 4.31 4.82
N VAL A 117 0.52 4.11 3.65
CA VAL A 117 -0.68 4.81 3.19
C VAL A 117 -1.72 3.76 2.85
N LEU A 118 -2.90 3.84 3.46
CA LEU A 118 -4.01 2.92 3.21
C LEU A 118 -5.22 3.71 2.66
N PRO A 119 -5.65 3.46 1.43
CA PRO A 119 -6.90 4.03 0.91
C PRO A 119 -8.10 3.35 1.56
N VAL A 120 -9.06 4.14 2.04
CA VAL A 120 -10.25 3.67 2.76
C VAL A 120 -11.44 4.54 2.34
N ARG A 121 -12.35 3.96 1.56
CA ARG A 121 -13.65 4.59 1.26
C ARG A 121 -14.58 4.48 2.48
N GLU A 122 -14.78 3.26 2.96
CA GLU A 122 -15.64 2.95 4.09
C GLU A 122 -14.86 2.22 5.18
N PHE A 123 -15.23 2.50 6.44
CA PHE A 123 -14.55 1.98 7.63
C PHE A 123 -15.18 0.67 8.15
N GLU A 124 -15.62 -0.20 7.24
CA GLU A 124 -16.37 -1.44 7.55
C GLU A 124 -15.55 -2.72 7.38
N GLU A 125 -16.03 -3.79 8.03
CA GLU A 125 -15.55 -5.19 8.23
C GLU A 125 -14.11 -5.59 7.79
N ARG A 126 -13.14 -4.70 7.98
CA ARG A 126 -11.72 -4.96 7.77
C ARG A 126 -10.90 -4.63 9.00
N PHE A 127 -9.64 -5.00 8.96
CA PHE A 127 -8.67 -4.68 9.99
C PHE A 127 -7.49 -3.90 9.43
N VAL A 128 -6.85 -3.14 10.30
CA VAL A 128 -5.49 -2.66 10.08
C VAL A 128 -4.56 -3.54 10.92
N LEU A 129 -3.70 -4.28 10.23
CA LEU A 129 -2.62 -5.03 10.85
C LEU A 129 -1.34 -4.20 10.85
N PHE A 130 -0.74 -4.07 12.02
CA PHE A 130 0.50 -3.34 12.26
C PHE A 130 1.64 -4.31 12.52
N ALA A 131 2.84 -3.93 12.08
CA ALA A 131 4.09 -4.57 12.50
C ALA A 131 5.12 -3.52 12.91
N THR A 132 5.84 -3.80 13.99
CA THR A 132 6.92 -2.95 14.53
C THR A 132 8.28 -3.56 14.28
N GLU A 133 9.32 -2.72 14.35
CA GLU A 133 10.72 -3.09 14.17
C GLU A 133 11.16 -4.19 15.16
N ARG A 134 10.69 -4.11 16.41
CA ARG A 134 10.95 -5.13 17.46
C ARG A 134 10.07 -6.38 17.36
N GLY A 135 9.36 -6.56 16.25
CA GLY A 135 8.60 -7.78 15.96
C GLY A 135 7.29 -7.89 16.73
N VAL A 136 6.70 -6.77 17.16
CA VAL A 136 5.33 -6.73 17.69
C VAL A 136 4.35 -6.57 16.53
N VAL A 137 3.25 -7.31 16.57
CA VAL A 137 2.11 -7.15 15.65
C VAL A 137 0.85 -6.82 16.40
N LYS A 138 -0.05 -6.09 15.74
CA LYS A 138 -1.35 -5.73 16.32
C LYS A 138 -2.40 -5.64 15.25
N LYS A 139 -3.56 -6.25 15.49
CA LYS A 139 -4.74 -6.15 14.63
C LYS A 139 -5.75 -5.19 15.27
N THR A 140 -6.21 -4.19 14.53
CA THR A 140 -7.21 -3.21 15.01
C THR A 140 -8.35 -3.14 14.00
N PRO A 141 -9.63 -3.21 14.42
CA PRO A 141 -10.75 -3.01 13.50
C PRO A 141 -10.64 -1.67 12.77
N LEU A 142 -10.90 -1.64 11.48
CA LEU A 142 -10.79 -0.44 10.65
C LEU A 142 -11.75 0.66 11.14
N SER A 143 -12.93 0.26 11.62
CA SER A 143 -13.92 1.14 12.25
C SER A 143 -13.38 1.97 13.42
N ALA A 144 -12.29 1.55 14.07
CA ALA A 144 -11.63 2.33 15.12
C ALA A 144 -10.97 3.63 14.61
N PHE A 145 -10.84 3.78 13.28
CA PHE A 145 -10.27 4.93 12.58
C PHE A 145 -11.32 5.81 11.86
N SER A 146 -12.61 5.51 12.04
CA SER A 146 -13.76 6.20 11.40
C SER A 146 -13.98 7.66 11.82
N ARG A 147 -13.25 8.16 12.83
CA ARG A 147 -13.39 9.53 13.35
C ARG A 147 -12.10 10.31 13.17
N PRO A 148 -11.86 10.91 11.97
CA PRO A 148 -10.66 11.67 11.68
C PRO A 148 -10.44 12.83 12.65
N ARG A 149 -9.17 13.12 12.94
CA ARG A 149 -8.77 14.32 13.70
C ARG A 149 -7.60 15.00 13.00
N PRO A 150 -7.63 16.33 12.79
CA PRO A 150 -6.55 17.05 12.12
C PRO A 150 -5.18 16.90 12.81
N SER A 151 -5.16 16.72 14.12
CA SER A 151 -3.94 16.48 14.91
C SER A 151 -3.44 15.03 14.87
N GLY A 152 -4.14 14.15 14.14
CA GLY A 152 -3.90 12.71 14.15
C GLY A 152 -4.31 12.05 15.47
N ILE A 153 -4.34 10.72 15.47
CA ILE A 153 -4.59 9.92 16.68
C ILE A 153 -3.53 8.84 16.84
N GLN A 154 -3.39 8.32 18.06
CA GLN A 154 -2.60 7.12 18.28
C GLN A 154 -3.28 5.92 17.60
N ALA A 155 -2.52 5.21 16.79
CA ALA A 155 -2.92 4.00 16.07
C ALA A 155 -2.38 2.74 16.74
N ILE A 156 -1.21 2.81 17.39
CA ILE A 156 -0.59 1.74 18.19
C ILE A 156 0.23 2.35 19.34
N LYS A 157 0.28 1.67 20.48
CA LYS A 157 1.24 2.00 21.54
C LYS A 157 2.57 1.29 21.25
N LEU A 158 3.63 2.07 21.03
CA LEU A 158 4.98 1.57 20.83
C LEU A 158 5.73 1.51 22.17
N ASP A 159 6.62 0.52 22.29
CA ASP A 159 7.60 0.49 23.38
C ASP A 159 8.69 1.54 23.15
N PRO A 160 9.45 1.91 24.20
CA PRO A 160 10.62 2.76 24.03
C PRO A 160 11.56 2.21 22.95
N GLU A 161 11.99 3.10 22.05
CA GLU A 161 12.89 2.80 20.91
C GLU A 161 12.35 1.77 19.90
N ASP A 162 11.05 1.44 19.95
CA ASP A 162 10.40 0.71 18.88
C ASP A 162 9.83 1.68 17.84
N SER A 163 9.69 1.20 16.61
CA SER A 163 9.15 1.98 15.49
C SER A 163 8.12 1.15 14.75
N LEU A 164 7.03 1.78 14.30
CA LEU A 164 6.17 1.16 13.31
C LEU A 164 6.94 1.02 11.99
N ILE A 165 6.89 -0.17 11.38
CA ILE A 165 7.53 -0.43 10.07
C ILE A 165 6.52 -0.68 8.96
N ALA A 166 5.32 -1.16 9.28
CA ALA A 166 4.29 -1.42 8.28
C ALA A 166 2.88 -1.38 8.89
N ALA A 167 1.93 -0.94 8.07
CA ALA A 167 0.50 -1.14 8.28
C ALA A 167 -0.11 -1.67 6.97
N ARG A 168 -1.04 -2.63 7.08
CA ARG A 168 -1.76 -3.23 5.94
C ARG A 168 -3.23 -3.39 6.28
N LEU A 169 -4.09 -3.20 5.29
CA LEU A 169 -5.48 -3.64 5.38
C LEU A 169 -5.53 -5.16 5.28
N THR A 170 -6.36 -5.77 6.11
CA THR A 170 -6.60 -7.22 6.09
C THR A 170 -8.07 -7.55 6.29
N SER A 171 -8.48 -8.73 5.80
CA SER A 171 -9.87 -9.21 5.74
C SER A 171 -10.35 -9.88 7.02
N GLY A 172 -9.44 -10.44 7.81
CA GLY A 172 -9.72 -11.32 8.95
C GLY A 172 -9.10 -12.71 8.79
N ASP A 173 -8.95 -13.17 7.54
CA ASP A 173 -8.51 -14.51 7.15
C ASP A 173 -7.19 -14.52 6.37
N ASP A 174 -6.53 -13.36 6.25
CA ASP A 174 -5.31 -13.24 5.45
C ASP A 174 -4.11 -13.92 6.12
N GLN A 175 -3.12 -14.24 5.28
CA GLN A 175 -1.82 -14.69 5.73
C GLN A 175 -0.80 -13.58 5.71
N VAL A 176 0.01 -13.53 6.75
CA VAL A 176 0.95 -12.46 7.00
C VAL A 176 2.35 -13.03 7.02
N VAL A 177 3.27 -12.37 6.33
CA VAL A 177 4.70 -12.68 6.36
C VAL A 177 5.44 -11.51 6.97
N LEU A 178 6.11 -11.75 8.10
CA LEU A 178 7.10 -10.84 8.66
C LEU A 178 8.48 -11.25 8.18
N GLY A 179 9.25 -10.30 7.64
CA GLY A 179 10.63 -10.53 7.24
C GLY A 179 11.63 -9.77 8.11
N THR A 180 12.76 -10.40 8.40
CA THR A 180 13.79 -9.82 9.26
C THR A 180 15.05 -9.41 8.52
N ARG A 181 15.79 -8.49 9.13
CA ARG A 181 17.08 -7.97 8.64
C ARG A 181 18.08 -9.10 8.41
N LEU A 182 18.12 -10.10 9.28
CA LEU A 182 19.02 -11.25 9.19
C LEU A 182 18.46 -12.41 8.36
N GLY A 183 17.45 -12.16 7.52
CA GLY A 183 17.01 -13.10 6.49
C GLY A 183 16.10 -14.20 7.00
N MET A 184 15.35 -13.96 8.07
CA MET A 184 14.28 -14.86 8.53
C MET A 184 12.91 -14.38 8.00
N ALA A 185 11.96 -15.31 7.83
CA ALA A 185 10.57 -15.00 7.56
C ALA A 185 9.63 -15.82 8.45
N CYS A 186 8.60 -15.18 9.02
CA CYS A 186 7.56 -15.82 9.82
C CYS A 186 6.22 -15.62 9.10
N ARG A 187 5.68 -16.70 8.53
CA ARG A 187 4.35 -16.75 7.88
C ARG A 187 3.33 -17.31 8.86
N PHE A 188 2.24 -16.60 9.14
CA PHE A 188 1.17 -17.05 10.02
C PHE A 188 -0.19 -16.49 9.57
N ASN A 189 -1.28 -17.10 10.02
CA ASN A 189 -2.63 -16.60 9.75
C ASN A 189 -2.92 -15.39 10.65
N GLU A 190 -3.51 -14.32 10.12
CA GLU A 190 -3.81 -13.15 10.93
C GLU A 190 -4.82 -13.42 12.05
N GLY A 191 -5.60 -14.50 11.93
CA GLY A 191 -6.49 -15.01 12.99
C GLY A 191 -5.76 -15.30 14.31
N ASP A 192 -4.46 -15.61 14.26
CA ASP A 192 -3.60 -15.80 15.44
C ASP A 192 -3.36 -14.49 16.23
N VAL A 193 -3.74 -13.34 15.66
CA VAL A 193 -3.69 -12.02 16.29
C VAL A 193 -5.12 -11.57 16.59
N ARG A 194 -5.52 -11.60 17.86
CA ARG A 194 -6.82 -11.06 18.27
C ARG A 194 -6.94 -9.56 17.94
N ALA A 195 -8.13 -9.11 17.57
CA ALA A 195 -8.43 -7.70 17.42
C ALA A 195 -8.28 -6.95 18.75
N MET A 196 -7.74 -5.74 18.70
CA MET A 196 -7.49 -4.88 19.87
C MET A 196 -7.87 -3.43 19.56
N GLY A 197 -7.99 -2.62 20.62
CA GLY A 197 -8.14 -1.18 20.49
C GLY A 197 -6.87 -0.47 20.01
N ARG A 198 -7.01 0.78 19.59
CA ARG A 198 -5.91 1.61 19.06
C ARG A 198 -4.74 1.77 20.03
N THR A 199 -5.02 1.99 21.31
CA THR A 199 -4.00 2.25 22.35
C THR A 199 -3.33 0.98 22.89
N ALA A 200 -3.72 -0.19 22.40
CA ALA A 200 -3.05 -1.44 22.79
C ALA A 200 -1.64 -1.54 22.20
N ARG A 201 -0.78 -2.26 22.91
CA ARG A 201 0.61 -2.53 22.51
C ARG A 201 0.71 -3.55 21.37
N GLY A 202 -0.15 -4.58 21.38
CA GLY A 202 -0.05 -5.73 20.47
C GLY A 202 0.61 -6.94 21.12
N VAL A 203 0.92 -7.95 20.29
CA VAL A 203 1.50 -9.25 20.68
C VAL A 203 2.74 -9.54 19.85
N ARG A 204 3.59 -10.47 20.29
CA ARG A 204 4.79 -10.86 19.54
C ARG A 204 4.42 -11.48 18.18
N GLY A 205 4.85 -10.92 17.07
CA GLY A 205 4.68 -11.49 15.73
C GLY A 205 5.78 -12.47 15.35
N ILE A 206 7.01 -12.20 15.80
CA ILE A 206 8.19 -13.03 15.52
C ILE A 206 9.16 -12.98 16.72
N ASP A 207 9.84 -14.10 16.97
CA ASP A 207 10.94 -14.19 17.93
C ASP A 207 12.25 -13.83 17.24
N LEU A 208 12.79 -12.66 17.60
CA LEU A 208 14.00 -12.11 16.98
C LEU A 208 15.25 -12.61 17.71
N LYS A 209 16.29 -12.90 16.93
CA LYS A 209 17.64 -13.08 17.48
C LYS A 209 18.22 -11.72 17.93
N PRO A 210 19.26 -11.72 18.78
CA PRO A 210 20.03 -10.50 19.03
C PRO A 210 20.46 -9.84 17.73
N ASP A 211 20.41 -8.50 17.70
CA ASP A 211 20.74 -7.64 16.55
C ASP A 211 19.88 -7.83 15.29
N ASP A 212 18.84 -8.66 15.36
CA ASP A 212 17.83 -8.78 14.31
C ASP A 212 16.66 -7.82 14.57
N ARG A 213 15.97 -7.48 13.49
CA ARG A 213 14.77 -6.64 13.51
C ARG A 213 13.87 -6.98 12.35
N VAL A 214 12.58 -6.71 12.49
CA VAL A 214 11.65 -6.76 11.36
C VAL A 214 11.93 -5.58 10.44
N VAL A 215 12.03 -5.87 9.14
CA VAL A 215 12.24 -4.85 8.10
C VAL A 215 10.99 -4.56 7.29
N ASP A 216 10.07 -5.53 7.16
CA ASP A 216 8.82 -5.33 6.44
C ASP A 216 7.77 -6.40 6.84
N MET A 217 6.53 -6.11 6.45
CA MET A 217 5.39 -7.03 6.52
C MET A 217 4.68 -7.07 5.17
N ALA A 218 4.43 -8.28 4.69
CA ALA A 218 3.61 -8.54 3.51
C ALA A 218 2.34 -9.29 3.92
N VAL A 219 1.22 -8.90 3.30
CA VAL A 219 0.02 -9.73 3.27
C VAL A 219 0.12 -10.56 2.00
N ALA A 220 0.04 -11.87 2.14
CA ALA A 220 0.32 -12.81 1.07
C ALA A 220 -0.92 -13.64 0.76
N GLN A 221 -1.21 -13.78 -0.52
CA GLN A 221 -2.26 -14.64 -1.05
C GLN A 221 -1.63 -15.82 -1.82
N PRO A 222 -2.36 -16.94 -1.98
CA PRO A 222 -1.92 -18.02 -2.86
C PRO A 222 -1.58 -17.53 -4.27
N GLY A 223 -0.58 -18.14 -4.91
CA GLY A 223 -0.11 -17.73 -6.24
C GLY A 223 0.82 -16.51 -6.25
N MET A 224 0.87 -15.72 -5.17
CA MET A 224 1.85 -14.65 -5.05
C MET A 224 3.24 -15.19 -4.69
N SER A 225 4.21 -14.31 -4.89
CA SER A 225 5.61 -14.58 -4.63
C SER A 225 6.17 -13.53 -3.67
N LEU A 226 7.11 -13.91 -2.80
CA LEU A 226 7.77 -13.00 -1.87
C LEU A 226 9.09 -12.50 -2.48
N LEU A 227 9.11 -11.24 -2.91
CA LEU A 227 10.32 -10.53 -3.28
C LEU A 227 11.07 -10.13 -2.00
N THR A 228 12.35 -10.46 -1.93
CA THR A 228 13.27 -10.03 -0.87
C THR A 228 14.46 -9.32 -1.48
N VAL A 229 14.79 -8.14 -0.96
CA VAL A 229 15.93 -7.32 -1.42
C VAL A 229 16.90 -7.10 -0.28
N CYS A 230 18.18 -7.22 -0.55
CA CYS A 230 19.29 -6.99 0.37
C CYS A 230 20.05 -5.69 0.04
N GLU A 231 20.73 -5.12 1.04
CA GLU A 231 21.35 -3.79 0.94
C GLU A 231 22.40 -3.68 -0.17
N ARG A 232 23.11 -4.76 -0.52
CA ARG A 232 24.16 -4.75 -1.57
C ARG A 232 23.64 -5.03 -2.97
N GLY A 233 22.35 -4.79 -3.20
CA GLY A 233 21.71 -4.91 -4.52
C GLY A 233 21.40 -6.34 -4.95
N PHE A 234 21.40 -7.29 -4.02
CA PHE A 234 20.97 -8.66 -4.26
C PHE A 234 19.51 -8.85 -3.88
N GLY A 235 18.84 -9.78 -4.52
CA GLY A 235 17.49 -10.15 -4.13
C GLY A 235 16.98 -11.36 -4.87
N LYS A 236 15.76 -11.76 -4.54
CA LYS A 236 15.10 -12.92 -5.13
C LYS A 236 13.61 -12.84 -4.95
N ARG A 237 12.90 -13.54 -5.83
CA ARG A 237 11.50 -13.86 -5.68
C ARG A 237 11.37 -15.34 -5.34
N THR A 238 10.50 -15.68 -4.41
CA THR A 238 10.23 -17.07 -4.02
C THR A 238 8.75 -17.24 -3.77
N LEU A 239 8.14 -18.27 -4.35
CA LEU A 239 6.72 -18.57 -4.15
C LEU A 239 6.35 -18.60 -2.67
N ILE A 240 5.22 -17.98 -2.35
CA ILE A 240 4.72 -17.93 -0.97
C ILE A 240 4.56 -19.35 -0.40
N ASP A 241 4.19 -20.32 -1.22
CA ASP A 241 3.99 -21.71 -0.81
C ASP A 241 5.26 -22.44 -0.38
N GLU A 242 6.45 -21.97 -0.75
CA GLU A 242 7.68 -22.49 -0.16
C GLU A 242 7.83 -22.12 1.33
N TYR A 243 7.21 -21.02 1.76
CA TYR A 243 7.18 -20.60 3.15
C TYR A 243 6.08 -21.37 3.87
N ARG A 244 6.43 -22.49 4.50
CA ARG A 244 5.49 -23.21 5.37
C ARG A 244 4.87 -22.26 6.39
N LEU A 245 3.60 -22.51 6.73
CA LEU A 245 2.99 -21.84 7.88
C LEU A 245 3.79 -22.14 9.15
N THR A 246 4.01 -21.10 9.93
CA THR A 246 4.69 -21.11 11.21
C THR A 246 3.74 -20.62 12.30
N ARG A 247 4.05 -20.91 13.56
CA ARG A 247 3.31 -20.31 14.67
C ARG A 247 3.70 -18.83 14.78
N ARG A 248 2.71 -17.95 14.95
CA ARG A 248 2.93 -16.55 15.32
C ARG A 248 3.85 -16.47 16.54
N GLY A 249 4.85 -15.60 16.48
CA GLY A 249 5.84 -15.40 17.55
C GLY A 249 6.92 -16.47 17.61
N GLY A 250 7.00 -17.37 16.61
CA GLY A 250 8.14 -18.26 16.42
C GLY A 250 9.32 -17.56 15.75
N LYS A 251 10.45 -18.28 15.60
CA LYS A 251 11.67 -17.78 14.94
C LYS A 251 11.58 -17.66 13.42
N GLY A 252 10.50 -18.16 12.82
CA GLY A 252 10.34 -18.25 11.38
C GLY A 252 11.22 -19.32 10.71
N VAL A 253 11.40 -19.17 9.42
CA VAL A 253 12.24 -19.99 8.54
C VAL A 253 13.23 -19.12 7.78
N ILE A 254 14.28 -19.72 7.22
CA ILE A 254 15.22 -18.97 6.37
C ILE A 254 14.45 -18.40 5.17
N ASN A 255 14.47 -17.09 5.04
CA ASN A 255 13.98 -16.37 3.88
C ASN A 255 15.08 -16.24 2.84
N VAL A 256 16.28 -15.83 3.25
CA VAL A 256 17.45 -15.65 2.38
C VAL A 256 18.71 -15.94 3.18
N LYS A 257 19.72 -16.53 2.55
CA LYS A 257 21.04 -16.72 3.18
C LYS A 257 21.80 -15.40 3.15
N ILE A 258 21.85 -14.73 4.30
CA ILE A 258 22.67 -13.53 4.49
C ILE A 258 24.15 -13.91 4.51
N THR A 259 24.92 -13.21 3.69
CA THR A 259 26.39 -13.28 3.65
C THR A 259 26.93 -11.87 3.48
N GLU A 260 28.23 -11.68 3.66
CA GLU A 260 28.87 -10.39 3.39
C GLU A 260 28.61 -9.91 1.96
N ARG A 261 28.54 -10.82 0.97
CA ARG A 261 28.22 -10.47 -0.42
C ARG A 261 26.88 -9.75 -0.56
N ASN A 262 25.86 -10.21 0.14
CA ASN A 262 24.50 -9.73 0.00
C ASN A 262 24.18 -8.58 0.96
N GLY A 263 24.76 -8.64 2.15
CA GLY A 263 24.35 -7.83 3.28
C GLY A 263 22.94 -8.18 3.79
N PRO A 264 22.49 -7.50 4.86
CA PRO A 264 21.15 -7.62 5.43
C PRO A 264 20.02 -7.35 4.43
N VAL A 265 18.83 -7.85 4.77
CA VAL A 265 17.59 -7.52 4.08
C VAL A 265 17.19 -6.07 4.33
N VAL A 266 16.69 -5.40 3.30
CA VAL A 266 16.16 -4.03 3.37
C VAL A 266 14.66 -3.94 3.08
N ALA A 267 14.08 -4.88 2.34
CA ALA A 267 12.65 -4.86 2.03
C ALA A 267 12.10 -6.25 1.70
N LEU A 268 10.79 -6.42 1.92
CA LEU A 268 10.02 -7.57 1.44
C LEU A 268 8.70 -7.12 0.83
N ARG A 269 8.36 -7.62 -0.36
CA ARG A 269 7.08 -7.33 -1.01
C ARG A 269 6.42 -8.63 -1.47
N ALA A 270 5.13 -8.77 -1.22
CA ALA A 270 4.33 -9.75 -1.96
C ALA A 270 4.10 -9.18 -3.36
N VAL A 271 4.44 -9.96 -4.37
CA VAL A 271 4.46 -9.55 -5.78
C VAL A 271 3.85 -10.61 -6.69
N THR A 272 3.37 -10.17 -7.85
CA THR A 272 3.01 -11.01 -9.00
C THR A 272 4.05 -10.85 -10.12
N ASP A 273 3.84 -11.52 -11.26
CA ASP A 273 4.69 -11.36 -12.45
C ASP A 273 4.47 -10.03 -13.16
N ASP A 274 3.27 -9.47 -13.02
CA ASP A 274 2.84 -8.21 -13.64
C ASP A 274 3.33 -6.96 -12.88
N ASP A 275 3.82 -7.15 -11.66
CA ASP A 275 4.41 -6.09 -10.85
C ASP A 275 5.77 -5.65 -11.40
N GLN A 276 6.12 -4.38 -11.13
CA GLN A 276 7.43 -3.82 -11.37
C GLN A 276 8.13 -3.47 -10.06
N LEU A 277 9.46 -3.53 -10.09
CA LEU A 277 10.33 -3.21 -8.97
C LEU A 277 11.09 -1.92 -9.25
N MET A 278 11.05 -1.00 -8.29
CA MET A 278 11.94 0.15 -8.25
C MET A 278 12.91 0.01 -7.07
N LEU A 279 14.21 0.17 -7.35
CA LEU A 279 15.28 0.21 -6.35
C LEU A 279 15.94 1.59 -6.37
N ILE A 280 16.21 2.13 -5.18
CA ILE A 280 17.08 3.31 -5.03
C ILE A 280 18.26 2.99 -4.14
N THR A 281 19.43 3.48 -4.52
CA THR A 281 20.63 3.48 -3.68
C THR A 281 20.78 4.78 -2.89
N GLY A 282 21.61 4.76 -1.84
CA GLY A 282 21.87 5.93 -0.99
C GLY A 282 22.50 7.09 -1.75
N LYS A 283 23.25 6.81 -2.83
CA LYS A 283 23.79 7.83 -3.75
C LYS A 283 22.81 8.27 -4.84
N GLY A 284 21.56 7.80 -4.83
CA GLY A 284 20.52 8.22 -5.77
C GLY A 284 20.46 7.41 -7.08
N THR A 285 21.17 6.27 -7.19
CA THR A 285 21.01 5.43 -8.38
C THR A 285 19.64 4.76 -8.37
N LEU A 286 18.86 4.98 -9.43
CA LEU A 286 17.52 4.42 -9.62
C LEU A 286 17.54 3.27 -10.64
N LEU A 287 16.89 2.15 -10.30
CA LEU A 287 16.65 1.04 -11.22
C LEU A 287 15.17 0.64 -11.19
N ARG A 288 14.54 0.63 -12.36
CA ARG A 288 13.20 0.07 -12.59
C ARG A 288 13.32 -1.21 -13.42
N THR A 289 12.70 -2.30 -12.98
CA THR A 289 12.69 -3.58 -13.71
C THR A 289 11.34 -4.27 -13.57
N ASN A 290 10.92 -5.00 -14.61
CA ASN A 290 9.74 -5.86 -14.51
C ASN A 290 10.10 -7.11 -13.70
N LEU A 291 9.14 -7.63 -12.94
CA LEU A 291 9.38 -8.81 -12.10
C LEU A 291 9.26 -10.13 -12.86
N ASP A 292 8.60 -10.18 -14.02
CA ASP A 292 8.63 -11.33 -14.94
C ASP A 292 10.07 -11.75 -15.34
N GLN A 293 11.01 -10.80 -15.40
CA GLN A 293 12.43 -11.04 -15.68
C GLN A 293 13.16 -11.72 -14.51
N LEU A 294 12.63 -11.61 -13.29
CA LEU A 294 13.23 -12.19 -12.09
C LEU A 294 12.62 -13.56 -11.83
N ARG A 295 13.32 -14.61 -12.26
CA ARG A 295 12.90 -15.98 -11.99
C ARG A 295 12.73 -16.26 -10.51
N GLU A 296 11.77 -17.10 -10.20
CA GLU A 296 11.58 -17.62 -8.85
C GLU A 296 12.68 -18.61 -8.49
N ILE A 297 13.19 -18.51 -7.27
CA ILE A 297 14.18 -19.43 -6.73
C ILE A 297 13.87 -19.73 -5.27
N GLY A 298 14.39 -20.86 -4.79
CA GLY A 298 14.10 -21.32 -3.45
C GLY A 298 14.57 -20.39 -2.33
N ARG A 299 13.94 -20.53 -1.15
CA ARG A 299 14.19 -19.65 0.01
C ARG A 299 15.64 -19.66 0.50
N ALA A 300 16.21 -20.84 0.71
CA ALA A 300 17.54 -20.99 1.31
C ALA A 300 18.69 -20.72 0.31
N THR A 301 18.52 -19.73 -0.56
CA THR A 301 19.51 -19.25 -1.53
C THR A 301 19.99 -17.84 -1.14
N GLN A 302 21.06 -17.36 -1.78
CA GLN A 302 21.53 -15.98 -1.60
C GLN A 302 20.73 -14.98 -2.45
N GLY A 303 20.03 -15.42 -3.49
CA GLY A 303 19.50 -14.50 -4.50
C GLY A 303 20.50 -14.17 -5.60
N VAL A 304 20.02 -13.35 -6.53
CA VAL A 304 20.75 -12.87 -7.70
C VAL A 304 20.99 -11.36 -7.57
N LYS A 305 21.92 -10.83 -8.36
CA LYS A 305 22.16 -9.40 -8.41
C LYS A 305 20.99 -8.73 -9.14
N LEU A 306 20.30 -7.81 -8.48
CA LEU A 306 19.26 -6.97 -9.05
C LEU A 306 19.86 -5.68 -9.60
N ILE A 307 20.75 -5.06 -8.83
CA ILE A 307 21.45 -3.82 -9.17
C ILE A 307 22.91 -3.93 -8.77
N ARG A 308 23.80 -3.30 -9.55
CA ARG A 308 25.19 -3.12 -9.14
C ARG A 308 25.26 -1.94 -8.16
N VAL A 309 25.74 -2.22 -6.96
CA VAL A 309 25.97 -1.23 -5.91
C VAL A 309 27.49 -1.13 -5.69
N GLU A 310 28.00 0.10 -5.56
CA GLU A 310 29.40 0.37 -5.22
C GLU A 310 29.69 0.07 -3.74
N ASP A 311 30.95 -0.10 -3.36
CA ASP A 311 31.32 -0.56 -2.01
C ASP A 311 30.93 0.43 -0.89
N ASP A 312 30.80 1.71 -1.20
CA ASP A 312 30.39 2.80 -0.32
C ASP A 312 28.94 3.26 -0.54
N ASP A 313 28.14 2.47 -1.26
CA ASP A 313 26.72 2.70 -1.50
C ASP A 313 25.88 1.50 -1.01
N ARG A 314 24.57 1.69 -0.91
CA ARG A 314 23.61 0.63 -0.51
C ARG A 314 22.22 0.94 -1.02
N VAL A 315 21.42 -0.10 -1.25
CA VAL A 315 19.98 0.06 -1.47
C VAL A 315 19.33 0.59 -0.19
N VAL A 316 18.62 1.71 -0.31
CA VAL A 316 17.95 2.38 0.82
C VAL A 316 16.42 2.33 0.72
N ALA A 317 15.88 2.12 -0.48
CA ALA A 317 14.44 2.06 -0.70
C ALA A 317 14.09 1.08 -1.81
N VAL A 318 12.90 0.48 -1.66
CA VAL A 318 12.34 -0.51 -2.57
C VAL A 318 10.84 -0.26 -2.68
N ALA A 319 10.39 0.07 -3.89
CA ALA A 319 8.97 0.25 -4.18
C ALA A 319 8.47 -0.82 -5.16
N LYS A 320 7.26 -1.30 -4.88
CA LYS A 320 6.48 -2.13 -5.81
C LYS A 320 5.62 -1.17 -6.62
N ILE A 321 5.76 -1.21 -7.94
CA ILE A 321 4.94 -0.43 -8.86
C ILE A 321 4.00 -1.42 -9.52
N ILE A 322 2.70 -1.26 -9.28
CA ILE A 322 1.67 -2.02 -9.99
C ILE A 322 1.66 -1.53 -11.43
N SER A 323 1.71 -2.45 -12.40
CA SER A 323 1.72 -2.05 -13.82
C SER A 323 0.37 -1.46 -14.22
N ASP A 324 0.38 -0.55 -15.21
CA ASP A 324 -0.83 0.13 -15.70
C ASP A 324 -1.85 -0.85 -16.36
N GLN A 325 -1.55 -2.15 -16.48
CA GLN A 325 -2.38 -3.15 -17.16
C GLN A 325 -3.41 -3.83 -16.25
N GLU A 326 -3.15 -4.00 -14.95
CA GLU A 326 -4.11 -4.62 -14.01
C GLU A 326 -5.36 -3.75 -13.79
N GLN A 327 -5.34 -2.47 -14.18
CA GLN A 327 -6.51 -1.57 -14.09
C GLN A 327 -7.60 -1.89 -15.12
N GLU A 328 -7.31 -2.64 -16.19
CA GLU A 328 -8.33 -2.99 -17.20
C GLU A 328 -9.26 -4.14 -16.74
N GLU A 329 -8.86 -4.95 -15.75
CA GLU A 329 -9.66 -6.10 -15.29
C GLU A 329 -10.68 -5.72 -14.20
N ASP A 330 -10.33 -4.83 -13.26
CA ASP A 330 -11.28 -4.29 -12.27
C ASP A 330 -12.37 -3.38 -12.89
N GLU A 331 -12.08 -2.74 -14.03
CA GLU A 331 -13.08 -1.94 -14.76
C GLU A 331 -14.13 -2.81 -15.48
N ARG A 332 -13.81 -4.06 -15.88
CA ARG A 332 -14.76 -4.93 -16.59
C ARG A 332 -15.81 -5.55 -15.65
N THR A 333 -15.42 -5.90 -14.44
CA THR A 333 -16.33 -6.48 -13.44
C THR A 333 -17.34 -5.45 -12.90
N GLY A 334 -17.00 -4.15 -12.91
CA GLY A 334 -17.92 -3.07 -12.53
C GLY A 334 -18.94 -2.66 -13.62
N ALA A 335 -18.60 -2.86 -14.91
CA ALA A 335 -19.45 -2.43 -16.02
C ALA A 335 -20.55 -3.45 -16.39
N GLU A 336 -20.35 -4.75 -16.12
CA GLU A 336 -21.33 -5.79 -16.46
C GLU A 336 -22.56 -5.82 -15.53
N GLY A 337 -22.53 -5.13 -14.38
CA GLY A 337 -23.66 -5.05 -13.44
C GLY A 337 -24.69 -3.96 -13.72
N ALA A 338 -24.48 -3.09 -14.73
CA ALA A 338 -25.30 -1.89 -14.94
C ALA A 338 -26.25 -1.95 -16.14
N ASN A 339 -26.34 -3.07 -16.87
CA ASN A 339 -27.09 -3.12 -18.14
C ASN A 339 -28.16 -4.23 -18.26
N GLU A 340 -28.73 -4.69 -17.15
CA GLU A 340 -29.95 -5.52 -17.14
C GLU A 340 -31.04 -4.87 -16.26
N ALA A 341 -31.49 -3.67 -16.63
CA ALA A 341 -32.72 -3.10 -16.08
C ALA A 341 -33.34 -2.04 -16.99
N ASP A 342 -33.50 -2.29 -18.29
CA ASP A 342 -34.61 -1.67 -19.02
C ASP A 342 -34.93 -2.41 -20.32
N GLY A 343 -36.14 -2.96 -20.42
CA GLY A 343 -36.56 -3.67 -21.62
C GLY A 343 -37.78 -4.56 -21.42
N GLY A 344 -38.96 -3.97 -21.19
CA GLY A 344 -40.18 -4.77 -21.25
C GLY A 344 -41.48 -4.12 -20.79
N ALA A 345 -41.83 -2.93 -21.28
CA ALA A 345 -43.22 -2.45 -21.21
C ALA A 345 -43.79 -2.32 -22.64
N SER A 346 -44.46 -3.37 -23.11
CA SER A 346 -45.32 -3.30 -24.30
C SER A 346 -46.68 -2.72 -23.92
N PRO A 347 -47.28 -1.83 -24.75
CA PRO A 347 -48.60 -1.28 -24.48
C PRO A 347 -49.67 -2.27 -24.94
N SER A 348 -50.62 -2.61 -24.07
CA SER A 348 -51.86 -3.30 -24.47
C SER A 348 -52.92 -2.25 -24.78
N GLY A 349 -53.40 -2.24 -26.02
CA GLY A 349 -54.53 -1.43 -26.46
C GLY A 349 -55.47 -2.27 -27.34
N GLY A 350 -56.74 -2.34 -26.92
CA GLY A 350 -57.96 -2.66 -27.68
C GLY A 350 -58.04 -4.06 -28.32
N GLY A 351 -59.11 -4.85 -28.22
CA GLY A 351 -60.52 -4.61 -27.90
C GLY A 351 -61.34 -5.52 -28.82
N GLU A 352 -62.47 -6.05 -28.36
CA GLU A 352 -63.72 -6.33 -29.12
C GLU A 352 -64.60 -7.35 -28.37
N ASP A 353 -65.72 -6.84 -27.82
CA ASP A 353 -67.03 -7.51 -27.86
C ASP A 353 -67.92 -6.59 -28.71
N GLY A 354 -68.47 -7.12 -29.80
CA GLY A 354 -69.35 -6.43 -30.75
C GLY A 354 -69.43 -7.10 -32.10
#